data_AF-A0A1V8UFS4-F1
#
_entry.id   AF-A0A1V8UFS4-F1
#
_cell.length_a   1.000
_cell.length_b   1.000
_cell.length_c   1.000
_cell.angle_alpha   90.00
_cell.angle_beta   90.00
_cell.angle_gamma   90.00
#
_symmetry.space_group_name_H-M   'P 1'
#
loop_
_entity.id
_entity.type
_entity.pdbx_description
1 polymer ?
#
loop_
_entity_poly.entity_id
_entity_poly.type
_entity_poly.pdbx_seq_one_letter_code
_entity_poly.pdbx_strand_id
1 'polypeptide(L)'
;KKNGDYEKAFEDTRHTFSGFRYDFIGKNTFDDTPEEREKFYNNLFNEQGGFRFWLNTYDDMLFDQKANDQAYDFWKRQVRKRVKNPEKQELLAPEVAPHPWGTKRPSLEQRFYEVVDQDHVDIIDIGKHPIIEVTETGVRTDKGFIELDVLILATGFDSVTGSLAQLDIQSTRGGTIADHWKDRLQTSMGIAIPGFPNMFFLYGPQAPTAFSNGPSCTQFQAEFVEEAMRRVVKDGITRFEATDEAENDWVKRMNEKWDITLFPKAKSWYSGANIPGKRVEPLNWAGGMVEYTESLAKSLENNYQGWHTAKVGA
;
A
#
# COMPACT_ATOMS: atom_id res chain seq x y z
N LYS A 1 11.07 17.23 21.97
CA LYS A 1 11.17 16.42 23.21
C LYS A 1 10.75 17.24 24.44
N LYS A 2 11.47 18.28 24.87
CA LYS A 2 11.10 19.02 26.11
C LYS A 2 9.72 19.69 26.10
N ASN A 3 9.15 20.01 24.94
CA ASN A 3 7.87 20.71 24.82
C ASN A 3 6.67 19.77 24.57
N GLY A 4 6.85 18.45 24.57
CA GLY A 4 5.75 17.49 24.31
C GLY A 4 5.38 17.28 22.84
N ASP A 5 5.97 18.02 21.90
CA ASP A 5 5.62 17.96 20.48
C ASP A 5 5.86 16.59 19.83
N TYR A 6 6.84 15.83 20.33
CA TYR A 6 7.14 14.50 19.78
C TYR A 6 6.10 13.49 20.24
N GLU A 7 5.77 13.53 21.52
CA GLU A 7 4.78 12.69 22.17
C GLU A 7 3.41 12.92 21.52
N LYS A 8 3.03 14.18 21.32
CA LYS A 8 1.84 14.55 20.55
C LYS A 8 1.92 14.04 19.11
N ALA A 9 3.05 14.22 18.42
CA ALA A 9 3.20 13.77 17.05
C ALA A 9 3.02 12.25 16.88
N PHE A 10 3.56 11.46 17.81
CA PHE A 10 3.36 10.01 17.81
C PHE A 10 1.93 9.65 18.18
N GLU A 11 1.32 10.33 19.15
CA GLU A 11 -0.08 10.13 19.51
C GLU A 11 -1.01 10.43 18.33
N ASP A 12 -0.78 11.53 17.60
CA ASP A 12 -1.54 11.87 16.39
C ASP A 12 -1.57 10.69 15.41
N THR A 13 -0.45 9.97 15.23
CA THR A 13 -0.39 8.83 14.29
C THR A 13 -1.27 7.64 14.67
N ARG A 14 -1.71 7.52 15.93
CA ARG A 14 -2.61 6.44 16.36
C ARG A 14 -4.04 6.64 15.91
N HIS A 15 -4.40 7.89 15.60
CA HIS A 15 -5.79 8.29 15.33
C HIS A 15 -6.04 8.63 13.86
N THR A 16 -5.05 8.46 12.97
CA THR A 16 -5.19 8.78 11.55
C THR A 16 -5.29 7.55 10.67
N PHE A 17 -6.00 7.68 9.54
CA PHE A 17 -6.22 6.60 8.59
C PHE A 17 -4.93 5.88 8.14
N SER A 18 -3.83 6.60 7.93
CA SER A 18 -2.60 6.08 7.33
C SER A 18 -1.39 6.15 8.27
N GLY A 19 -1.58 6.48 9.54
CA GLY A 19 -0.50 6.58 10.52
C GLY A 19 0.46 7.75 10.28
N PHE A 20 0.03 8.76 9.51
CA PHE A 20 0.69 10.06 9.42
C PHE A 20 0.13 11.02 10.49
N ARG A 21 0.67 12.25 10.55
CA ARG A 21 0.21 13.29 11.50
C ARG A 21 -0.96 14.14 10.97
N TYR A 22 -1.66 13.62 9.97
CA TYR A 22 -2.76 14.27 9.26
C TYR A 22 -3.68 13.19 8.71
N ASP A 23 -4.93 13.57 8.48
CA ASP A 23 -5.98 12.67 7.99
C ASP A 23 -6.88 13.38 6.98
N PHE A 24 -7.79 12.65 6.35
CA PHE A 24 -8.83 13.24 5.50
C PHE A 24 -9.63 14.32 6.23
N ILE A 25 -10.15 15.29 5.48
CA ILE A 25 -10.68 16.52 6.06
C ILE A 25 -12.12 16.42 6.57
N GLY A 26 -12.79 15.28 6.39
CA GLY A 26 -14.19 15.10 6.80
C GLY A 26 -15.18 15.76 5.85
N LYS A 27 -14.80 15.96 4.58
CA LYS A 27 -15.63 16.59 3.53
C LYS A 27 -15.51 15.81 2.22
N ASN A 28 -16.58 15.83 1.44
CA ASN A 28 -16.57 15.31 0.07
C ASN A 28 -16.16 16.39 -0.93
N THR A 29 -15.63 15.96 -2.08
CA THR A 29 -15.01 16.83 -3.09
C THR A 29 -15.95 17.90 -3.63
N PHE A 30 -17.26 17.61 -3.67
CA PHE A 30 -18.29 18.51 -4.20
C PHE A 30 -19.07 19.27 -3.12
N ASP A 31 -18.67 19.15 -1.85
CA ASP A 31 -19.11 20.07 -0.80
C ASP A 31 -18.45 21.45 -0.95
N ASP A 32 -17.32 21.51 -1.67
CA ASP A 32 -16.62 22.75 -2.02
C ASP A 32 -16.90 23.18 -3.46
N THR A 33 -16.97 24.50 -3.64
CA THR A 33 -16.99 25.13 -4.96
C THR A 33 -15.69 24.81 -5.73
N PRO A 34 -15.69 24.91 -7.07
CA PRO A 34 -14.47 24.72 -7.87
C PRO A 34 -13.30 25.59 -7.40
N GLU A 35 -13.56 26.84 -7.02
CA GLU A 35 -12.54 27.79 -6.55
C GLU A 35 -11.95 27.39 -5.19
N GLU A 36 -12.79 26.96 -4.25
CA GLU A 36 -12.35 26.46 -2.94
C GLU A 36 -11.51 25.19 -3.10
N ARG A 37 -11.96 24.27 -3.95
CA ARG A 37 -11.23 23.03 -4.27
C ARG A 37 -9.87 23.30 -4.92
N GLU A 38 -9.79 24.22 -5.88
CA GLU A 38 -8.51 24.61 -6.51
C GLU A 38 -7.53 25.16 -5.46
N LYS A 39 -8.01 26.05 -4.58
CA LYS A 39 -7.20 26.63 -3.51
C LYS A 39 -6.74 25.56 -2.52
N PHE A 40 -7.63 24.65 -2.13
CA PHE A 40 -7.32 23.58 -1.21
C PHE A 40 -6.29 22.61 -1.79
N TYR A 41 -6.49 22.14 -3.01
CA TYR A 41 -5.51 21.31 -3.72
C TYR A 41 -4.16 21.99 -3.90
N ASN A 42 -4.13 23.30 -4.22
CA ASN A 42 -2.89 24.06 -4.29
C ASN A 42 -2.14 24.08 -2.95
N ASN A 43 -2.84 24.33 -1.85
CA ASN A 43 -2.26 24.30 -0.51
C ASN A 43 -1.66 22.92 -0.18
N LEU A 44 -2.39 21.83 -0.45
CA LEU A 44 -1.87 20.47 -0.20
C LEU A 44 -0.67 20.11 -1.07
N PHE A 45 -0.74 20.40 -2.38
CA PHE A 45 0.23 19.93 -3.36
C PHE A 45 1.48 20.82 -3.44
N ASN A 46 1.31 22.15 -3.47
CA ASN A 46 2.41 23.10 -3.71
C ASN A 46 2.95 23.72 -2.41
N GLU A 47 2.10 23.99 -1.41
CA GLU A 47 2.52 24.74 -0.21
C GLU A 47 2.98 23.81 0.93
N GLN A 48 2.25 22.72 1.17
CA GLN A 48 2.57 21.78 2.24
C GLN A 48 3.37 20.55 1.77
N GLY A 49 3.03 20.01 0.60
CA GLY A 49 3.70 18.85 0.00
C GLY A 49 3.59 17.55 0.80
N GLY A 50 4.50 16.62 0.51
CA GLY A 50 4.46 15.26 1.04
C GLY A 50 3.23 14.48 0.54
N PHE A 51 2.72 13.54 1.33
CA PHE A 51 1.55 12.74 0.96
C PHE A 51 0.21 13.42 1.25
N ARG A 52 0.17 14.72 1.54
CA ARG A 52 -1.07 15.42 1.92
C ARG A 52 -2.11 15.47 0.81
N PHE A 53 -1.69 15.73 -0.42
CA PHE A 53 -2.59 15.65 -1.57
C PHE A 53 -3.19 14.25 -1.77
N TRP A 54 -2.54 13.21 -1.20
CA TRP A 54 -3.04 11.83 -1.21
C TRP A 54 -3.90 11.45 -0.01
N LEU A 55 -3.51 11.85 1.20
CA LEU A 55 -4.02 11.30 2.47
C LEU A 55 -4.50 12.37 3.46
N ASN A 56 -4.58 13.64 3.05
CA ASN A 56 -5.13 14.76 3.80
C ASN A 56 -6.11 15.55 2.92
N THR A 57 -6.75 14.87 1.98
CA THR A 57 -7.66 15.43 0.98
C THR A 57 -9.11 15.08 1.31
N TYR A 58 -10.04 15.26 0.37
CA TYR A 58 -11.45 14.88 0.52
C TYR A 58 -11.64 13.37 0.74
N ASP A 59 -12.66 13.02 1.53
CA ASP A 59 -12.96 11.65 1.98
C ASP A 59 -13.35 10.72 0.83
N ASP A 60 -13.96 11.27 -0.22
CA ASP A 60 -14.47 10.55 -1.39
C ASP A 60 -13.44 10.37 -2.51
N MET A 61 -12.25 10.98 -2.42
CA MET A 61 -11.27 11.02 -3.51
C MET A 61 -10.82 9.63 -4.00
N LEU A 62 -10.75 8.64 -3.11
CA LEU A 62 -10.38 7.25 -3.43
C LEU A 62 -11.58 6.32 -3.64
N PHE A 63 -12.82 6.82 -3.58
CA PHE A 63 -14.05 6.03 -3.59
C PHE A 63 -15.01 6.43 -4.71
N ASP A 64 -15.05 7.71 -5.09
CA ASP A 64 -15.87 8.21 -6.19
C ASP A 64 -15.03 8.65 -7.40
N GLN A 65 -15.42 8.20 -8.60
CA GLN A 65 -14.66 8.51 -9.81
C GLN A 65 -14.67 10.00 -10.14
N LYS A 66 -15.81 10.70 -9.96
CA LYS A 66 -15.90 12.12 -10.32
C LYS A 66 -15.05 12.96 -9.37
N ALA A 67 -15.04 12.62 -8.09
CA ALA A 67 -14.16 13.19 -7.09
C ALA A 67 -12.68 12.99 -7.46
N ASN A 68 -12.31 11.74 -7.80
CA ASN A 68 -10.96 11.40 -8.23
C ASN A 68 -10.51 12.15 -9.49
N ASP A 69 -11.41 12.32 -10.47
CA ASP A 69 -11.14 13.04 -11.71
C ASP A 69 -10.77 14.51 -11.44
N GLN A 70 -11.35 15.15 -10.40
CA GLN A 70 -10.96 16.51 -9.99
C GLN A 70 -9.51 16.56 -9.47
N ALA A 71 -9.11 15.56 -8.68
CA ALA A 71 -7.73 15.47 -8.18
C ALA A 71 -6.74 15.16 -9.32
N TYR A 72 -7.11 14.27 -10.25
CA TYR A 72 -6.29 13.96 -11.42
C TYR A 72 -6.10 15.18 -12.32
N ASP A 73 -7.18 15.92 -12.64
CA ASP A 73 -7.08 17.11 -13.50
C ASP A 73 -6.19 18.18 -12.86
N PHE A 74 -6.35 18.43 -11.56
CA PHE A 74 -5.46 19.33 -10.83
C PHE A 74 -3.99 18.89 -10.95
N TRP A 75 -3.68 17.63 -10.62
CA TRP A 75 -2.33 17.08 -10.72
C TRP A 75 -1.76 17.22 -12.14
N LYS A 76 -2.54 16.84 -13.17
CA LYS A 76 -2.17 16.92 -14.59
C LYS A 76 -1.78 18.35 -14.96
N ARG A 77 -2.60 19.34 -14.59
CA ARG A 77 -2.30 20.76 -14.85
C ARG A 77 -1.03 21.23 -14.13
N GLN A 78 -0.78 20.81 -12.89
CA GLN A 78 0.44 21.18 -12.18
C GLN A 78 1.70 20.57 -12.81
N VAL A 79 1.64 19.29 -13.22
CA VAL A 79 2.75 18.62 -13.91
C VAL A 79 3.03 19.25 -15.28
N ARG A 80 2.00 19.49 -16.10
CA ARG A 80 2.18 20.07 -17.44
C ARG A 80 2.78 21.47 -17.43
N LYS A 81 2.60 22.26 -16.36
CA LYS A 81 3.29 23.56 -16.19
C LYS A 81 4.82 23.44 -16.09
N ARG A 82 5.34 22.27 -15.70
CA ARG A 82 6.77 22.02 -15.43
C ARG A 82 7.51 21.35 -16.59
N VAL A 83 6.77 20.84 -17.58
CA VAL A 83 7.31 20.13 -18.75
C VAL A 83 7.06 20.99 -19.98
N LYS A 84 8.09 21.34 -20.74
CA LYS A 84 7.99 22.22 -21.92
C LYS A 84 7.65 21.45 -23.19
N ASN A 85 8.18 20.24 -23.35
CA ASN A 85 7.94 19.43 -24.55
C ASN A 85 6.50 18.85 -24.53
N PRO A 86 5.64 19.18 -25.53
CA PRO A 86 4.25 18.69 -25.56
C PRO A 86 4.11 17.16 -25.66
N GLU A 87 5.05 16.48 -26.32
CA GLU A 87 5.04 15.01 -26.40
C GLU A 87 5.35 14.40 -25.03
N LYS A 88 6.33 14.96 -24.30
CA LYS A 88 6.65 14.53 -22.93
C LYS A 88 5.52 14.87 -21.95
N GLN A 89 4.79 15.97 -22.16
CA GLN A 89 3.59 16.29 -21.37
C GLN A 89 2.55 15.17 -21.47
N GLU A 90 2.27 14.67 -22.68
CA GLU A 90 1.30 13.59 -22.86
C GLU A 90 1.81 12.26 -22.29
N LEU A 91 3.11 11.98 -22.37
CA LEU A 91 3.69 10.76 -21.76
C LEU A 91 3.66 10.79 -20.22
N LEU A 92 3.94 11.94 -19.62
CA LEU A 92 4.12 12.07 -18.17
C LEU A 92 2.83 12.41 -17.43
N ALA A 93 1.93 13.16 -18.07
CA ALA A 93 0.65 13.60 -17.54
C ALA A 93 -0.40 13.56 -18.68
N PRO A 94 -0.84 12.37 -19.10
CA PRO A 94 -1.73 12.19 -20.24
C PRO A 94 -3.10 12.83 -20.01
N GLU A 95 -3.80 13.15 -21.09
CA GLU A 95 -5.13 13.74 -21.00
C GLU A 95 -6.12 12.78 -20.34
N VAL A 96 -6.01 11.50 -20.68
CA VAL A 96 -6.79 10.41 -20.09
C VAL A 96 -5.97 9.73 -19.01
N ALA A 97 -6.52 9.66 -17.79
CA ALA A 97 -5.86 9.02 -16.67
C ALA A 97 -5.60 7.53 -16.94
N PRO A 98 -4.35 7.04 -16.80
CA PRO A 98 -4.04 5.61 -17.00
C PRO A 98 -4.62 4.72 -15.89
N HIS A 99 -4.95 5.33 -14.75
CA HIS A 99 -5.66 4.76 -13.62
C HIS A 99 -6.16 5.92 -12.73
N PRO A 100 -7.14 5.71 -11.84
CA PRO A 100 -7.56 6.75 -10.91
C PRO A 100 -6.38 7.23 -10.06
N TRP A 101 -6.30 8.54 -9.80
CA TRP A 101 -5.21 9.14 -9.04
C TRP A 101 -5.15 8.56 -7.62
N GLY A 102 -3.95 8.30 -7.11
CA GLY A 102 -3.76 7.72 -5.76
C GLY A 102 -4.01 6.20 -5.64
N THR A 103 -4.48 5.52 -6.70
CA THR A 103 -4.64 4.05 -6.72
C THR A 103 -3.32 3.29 -6.96
N LYS A 104 -2.27 4.03 -7.30
CA LYS A 104 -0.86 3.62 -7.19
C LYS A 104 -0.16 4.61 -6.27
N ARG A 105 0.87 4.16 -5.54
CA ARG A 105 1.62 5.02 -4.61
C ARG A 105 2.23 6.21 -5.39
N PRO A 106 1.86 7.46 -5.11
CA PRO A 106 2.55 8.60 -5.72
C PRO A 106 3.99 8.65 -5.23
N SER A 107 4.93 8.99 -6.10
CA SER A 107 6.31 9.28 -5.70
C SER A 107 6.42 10.72 -5.22
N LEU A 108 7.20 10.96 -4.17
CA LEU A 108 7.58 12.32 -3.78
C LEU A 108 8.82 12.72 -4.57
N GLU A 109 8.63 13.63 -5.51
CA GLU A 109 9.70 14.14 -6.36
C GLU A 109 10.01 15.60 -6.04
N GLN A 110 11.24 16.02 -6.37
CA GLN A 110 11.66 17.42 -6.23
C GLN A 110 11.84 18.08 -7.59
N ARG A 111 12.44 17.35 -8.55
CA ARG A 111 12.84 17.85 -9.86
C ARG A 111 12.65 16.82 -10.97
N PHE A 112 11.82 15.80 -10.75
CA PHE A 112 11.71 14.67 -11.68
C PHE A 112 11.28 15.16 -13.05
N TYR A 113 10.22 15.98 -13.11
CA TYR A 113 9.67 16.50 -14.36
C TYR A 113 10.66 17.42 -15.11
N GLU A 114 11.41 18.27 -14.41
CA GLU A 114 12.43 19.14 -15.02
C GLU A 114 13.63 18.35 -15.55
N VAL A 115 13.98 17.23 -14.93
CA VAL A 115 15.07 16.37 -15.39
C VAL A 115 14.65 15.60 -16.64
N VAL A 116 13.47 14.99 -16.63
CA VAL A 116 12.99 14.21 -17.79
C VAL A 116 12.67 15.08 -19.01
N ASP A 117 12.47 16.39 -18.84
CA ASP A 117 12.23 17.33 -19.93
C ASP A 117 13.53 17.85 -20.59
N GLN A 118 14.72 17.53 -20.07
CA GLN A 118 15.99 17.96 -20.66
C GLN A 118 16.23 17.38 -22.07
N ASP A 119 16.95 18.12 -22.91
CA ASP A 119 17.17 17.78 -24.32
C ASP A 119 17.90 16.45 -24.55
N HIS A 120 18.72 16.01 -23.58
CA HIS A 120 19.48 14.75 -23.66
C HIS A 120 18.80 13.58 -22.94
N VAL A 121 17.55 13.75 -22.49
CA VAL A 121 16.78 12.70 -21.82
C VAL A 121 15.60 12.29 -22.70
N ASP A 122 15.61 11.05 -23.15
CA ASP A 122 14.53 10.46 -23.94
C ASP A 122 13.57 9.64 -23.06
N ILE A 123 12.29 9.63 -23.45
CA ILE A 123 11.26 8.79 -22.84
C ILE A 123 10.71 7.86 -23.92
N ILE A 124 10.83 6.56 -23.70
CA ILE A 124 10.32 5.55 -24.62
C ILE A 124 9.11 4.86 -23.98
N ASP A 125 7.94 5.05 -24.60
CA ASP A 125 6.72 4.35 -24.23
C ASP A 125 6.79 2.88 -24.68
N ILE A 126 7.24 2.02 -23.76
CA ILE A 126 7.38 0.57 -24.01
C ILE A 126 6.04 -0.15 -24.19
N GLY A 127 4.92 0.48 -23.85
CA GLY A 127 3.59 -0.06 -24.15
C GLY A 127 3.28 -0.01 -25.64
N LYS A 128 3.87 0.95 -26.36
CA LYS A 128 3.80 1.08 -27.82
C LYS A 128 5.02 0.50 -28.52
N HIS A 129 6.19 0.61 -27.89
CA HIS A 129 7.50 0.24 -28.43
C HIS A 129 8.19 -0.77 -27.52
N PRO A 130 7.72 -2.02 -27.50
CA PRO A 130 8.21 -3.01 -26.54
C PRO A 130 9.69 -3.30 -26.73
N ILE A 131 10.35 -3.66 -25.62
CA ILE A 131 11.71 -4.19 -25.64
C ILE A 131 11.66 -5.58 -26.29
N ILE A 132 12.48 -5.76 -27.33
CA ILE A 132 12.60 -7.02 -28.09
C ILE A 132 13.70 -7.88 -27.47
N GLU A 133 14.87 -7.30 -27.25
CA GLU A 133 16.03 -7.98 -26.67
C GLU A 133 16.96 -6.99 -25.96
N VAL A 134 17.65 -7.50 -24.94
CA VAL A 134 18.84 -6.86 -24.37
C VAL A 134 20.05 -7.56 -24.96
N THR A 135 20.99 -6.79 -25.47
CA THR A 135 22.23 -7.26 -26.12
C THR A 135 23.44 -6.91 -25.24
N GLU A 136 24.64 -7.30 -25.67
CA GLU A 136 25.88 -6.97 -24.98
C GLU A 136 26.12 -5.46 -24.81
N THR A 137 25.65 -4.64 -25.75
CA THR A 137 25.96 -3.19 -25.78
C THR A 137 24.73 -2.28 -25.68
N GLY A 138 23.54 -2.83 -25.43
CA GLY A 138 22.33 -2.02 -25.43
C GLY A 138 21.02 -2.77 -25.54
N VAL A 139 19.94 -2.03 -25.82
CA VAL A 139 18.56 -2.54 -25.86
C VAL A 139 17.95 -2.31 -27.24
N ARG A 140 17.29 -3.34 -27.78
CA ARG A 140 16.55 -3.24 -29.04
C ARG A 140 15.06 -3.07 -28.78
N THR A 141 14.47 -2.12 -29.49
CA THR A 141 13.02 -1.91 -29.59
C THR A 141 12.59 -1.98 -31.05
N ASP A 142 11.30 -1.90 -31.33
CA ASP A 142 10.78 -1.76 -32.71
C ASP A 142 11.20 -0.44 -33.37
N LYS A 143 11.58 0.57 -32.58
CA LYS A 143 12.11 1.87 -33.04
C LYS A 143 13.59 1.84 -33.39
N GLY A 144 14.32 0.78 -33.03
CA GLY A 144 15.74 0.64 -33.29
C GLY A 144 16.54 0.20 -32.08
N PHE A 145 17.87 0.32 -32.22
CA PHE A 145 18.84 -0.08 -31.21
C PHE A 145 19.30 1.14 -30.40
N ILE A 146 19.34 1.00 -29.08
CA ILE A 146 19.79 2.02 -28.13
C ILE A 146 21.03 1.48 -27.44
N GLU A 147 22.18 2.07 -27.75
CA GLU A 147 23.46 1.73 -27.12
C GLU A 147 23.49 2.29 -25.69
N LEU A 148 23.94 1.47 -24.74
CA LEU A 148 23.95 1.80 -23.32
C LEU A 148 25.20 1.23 -22.65
N ASP A 149 25.86 2.01 -21.79
CA ASP A 149 26.90 1.51 -20.89
C ASP A 149 26.33 0.90 -19.62
N VAL A 150 25.16 1.39 -19.17
CA VAL A 150 24.53 1.01 -17.91
C VAL A 150 23.02 0.85 -18.10
N LEU A 151 22.49 -0.29 -17.66
CA LEU A 151 21.05 -0.57 -17.59
C LEU A 151 20.60 -0.67 -16.12
N ILE A 152 19.70 0.22 -15.70
CA ILE A 152 19.16 0.24 -14.34
C ILE A 152 17.76 -0.39 -14.33
N LEU A 153 17.60 -1.48 -13.57
CA LEU A 153 16.32 -2.17 -13.42
C LEU A 153 15.54 -1.60 -12.23
N ALA A 154 14.70 -0.60 -12.49
CA ALA A 154 13.75 -0.03 -11.52
C ALA A 154 12.33 -0.64 -11.67
N THR A 155 12.25 -1.96 -11.90
CA THR A 155 11.03 -2.67 -12.31
C THR A 155 10.14 -3.15 -11.14
N GLY A 156 10.46 -2.77 -9.92
CA GLY A 156 9.70 -3.12 -8.72
C GLY A 156 9.99 -4.53 -8.21
N PHE A 157 9.02 -5.10 -7.49
CA PHE A 157 9.18 -6.34 -6.72
C PHE A 157 7.92 -7.21 -6.80
N ASP A 158 8.08 -8.49 -6.48
CA ASP A 158 6.98 -9.31 -5.98
C ASP A 158 6.70 -8.94 -4.51
N SER A 159 6.04 -7.79 -4.33
CA SER A 159 5.85 -7.19 -3.02
C SER A 159 4.92 -8.02 -2.13
N VAL A 160 5.12 -7.86 -0.82
CA VAL A 160 4.26 -8.35 0.27
C VAL A 160 4.34 -9.86 0.53
N THR A 161 4.18 -10.70 -0.49
CA THR A 161 4.21 -12.16 -0.34
C THR A 161 5.55 -12.78 -0.71
N GLY A 162 6.30 -12.17 -1.64
CA GLY A 162 7.44 -12.81 -2.30
C GLY A 162 8.52 -13.30 -1.34
N SER A 163 8.96 -12.45 -0.40
CA SER A 163 10.03 -12.83 0.55
C SER A 163 9.60 -13.93 1.52
N LEU A 164 8.38 -13.86 2.07
CA LEU A 164 7.88 -14.88 3.01
C LEU A 164 7.66 -16.23 2.33
N ALA A 165 7.14 -16.22 1.09
CA ALA A 165 6.92 -17.44 0.31
C ALA A 165 8.22 -18.10 -0.20
N GLN A 166 9.34 -17.38 -0.17
CA GLN A 166 10.66 -17.92 -0.55
C GLN A 166 11.41 -18.58 0.62
N LEU A 167 10.89 -18.45 1.85
CA LEU A 167 11.46 -19.08 3.03
C LEU A 167 10.82 -20.46 3.27
N ASP A 168 11.61 -21.42 3.73
CA ASP A 168 11.13 -22.75 4.14
C ASP A 168 10.52 -22.71 5.56
N ILE A 169 9.46 -21.92 5.72
CA ILE A 169 8.71 -21.83 6.98
C ILE A 169 7.58 -22.87 6.92
N GLN A 170 7.65 -23.87 7.80
CA GLN A 170 6.76 -25.03 7.76
C GLN A 170 5.63 -24.97 8.79
N SER A 171 4.46 -25.45 8.36
CA SER A 171 3.25 -25.55 9.16
C SER A 171 3.26 -26.82 10.02
N THR A 172 2.59 -26.77 11.16
CA THR A 172 2.25 -27.97 11.96
C THR A 172 1.27 -28.90 11.25
N ARG A 173 0.60 -28.42 10.20
CA ARG A 173 -0.32 -29.19 9.34
C ARG A 173 0.40 -29.81 8.12
N GLY A 174 1.72 -29.61 8.00
CA GLY A 174 2.51 -29.96 6.82
C GLY A 174 2.46 -28.87 5.74
N GLY A 175 3.50 -28.84 4.90
CA GLY A 175 3.67 -27.80 3.88
C GLY A 175 4.23 -26.49 4.42
N THR A 176 4.51 -25.57 3.51
CA THR A 176 5.12 -24.26 3.74
C THR A 176 4.09 -23.13 3.74
N ILE A 177 4.50 -21.91 4.11
CA ILE A 177 3.68 -20.70 3.88
C ILE A 177 3.30 -20.55 2.40
N ALA A 178 4.23 -20.86 1.48
CA ALA A 178 3.94 -20.83 0.06
C ALA A 178 2.85 -21.82 -0.35
N ASP A 179 2.83 -23.01 0.26
CA ASP A 179 1.76 -24.00 0.03
C ASP A 179 0.41 -23.51 0.56
N HIS A 180 0.40 -22.79 1.71
CA HIS A 180 -0.82 -22.18 2.25
C HIS A 180 -1.40 -21.11 1.32
N TRP A 181 -0.54 -20.33 0.65
CA TRP A 181 -0.96 -19.24 -0.26
C TRP A 181 -1.10 -19.64 -1.73
N LYS A 182 -0.91 -20.91 -2.08
CA LYS A 182 -0.87 -21.37 -3.48
C LYS A 182 -2.09 -20.98 -4.31
N ASP A 183 -3.28 -21.00 -3.70
CA ASP A 183 -4.56 -20.76 -4.39
C ASP A 183 -5.00 -19.29 -4.28
N ARG A 184 -4.79 -18.69 -3.10
CA ARG A 184 -5.07 -17.27 -2.79
C ARG A 184 -4.29 -16.84 -1.55
N LEU A 185 -3.99 -15.55 -1.45
CA LEU A 185 -3.39 -14.97 -0.25
C LEU A 185 -4.41 -14.95 0.91
N GLN A 186 -4.04 -15.52 2.04
CA GLN A 186 -4.86 -15.53 3.24
C GLN A 186 -4.00 -15.35 4.48
N THR A 187 -4.48 -14.53 5.39
CA THR A 187 -3.90 -14.30 6.71
C THR A 187 -5.03 -14.03 7.69
N SER A 188 -4.76 -14.23 8.98
CA SER A 188 -5.60 -13.71 10.04
C SER A 188 -5.08 -12.34 10.48
N MET A 189 -5.93 -11.32 10.33
CA MET A 189 -5.66 -9.93 10.74
C MET A 189 -4.34 -9.36 10.20
N GLY A 190 -3.88 -9.84 9.05
CA GLY A 190 -2.62 -9.41 8.44
C GLY A 190 -1.37 -9.63 9.28
N ILE A 191 -1.41 -10.52 10.28
CA ILE A 191 -0.33 -10.67 11.26
C ILE A 191 0.04 -12.13 11.57
N ALA A 192 -0.87 -13.08 11.33
CA ALA A 192 -0.67 -14.50 11.62
C ALA A 192 -1.37 -15.41 10.58
N ILE A 193 -1.08 -16.71 10.61
CA ILE A 193 -1.64 -17.72 9.70
C ILE A 193 -2.01 -18.99 10.50
N PRO A 194 -3.17 -19.63 10.27
CA PRO A 194 -3.49 -20.93 10.85
C PRO A 194 -2.47 -22.02 10.48
N GLY A 195 -2.14 -22.91 11.40
CA GLY A 195 -1.11 -23.94 11.21
C GLY A 195 0.29 -23.51 11.66
N PHE A 196 0.52 -22.22 11.93
CA PHE A 196 1.80 -21.65 12.34
C PHE A 196 1.73 -21.06 13.76
N PRO A 197 1.71 -21.90 14.81
CA PRO A 197 1.56 -21.44 16.18
C PRO A 197 2.73 -20.58 16.63
N ASN A 198 2.44 -19.55 17.43
CA ASN A 198 3.38 -18.61 18.01
C ASN A 198 4.21 -17.82 16.96
N MET A 199 3.78 -17.82 15.69
CA MET A 199 4.40 -17.08 14.61
C MET A 199 3.59 -15.82 14.29
N PHE A 200 4.26 -14.68 14.33
CA PHE A 200 3.72 -13.40 13.87
C PHE A 200 4.66 -12.81 12.82
N PHE A 201 4.11 -12.07 11.86
CA PHE A 201 4.88 -11.22 10.95
C PHE A 201 4.35 -9.80 11.01
N LEU A 202 5.26 -8.84 10.88
CA LEU A 202 4.94 -7.41 10.88
C LEU A 202 5.13 -6.84 9.48
N TYR A 203 4.41 -5.76 9.19
CA TYR A 203 4.41 -5.10 7.89
C TYR A 203 4.17 -6.07 6.72
N GLY A 204 3.34 -7.09 6.98
CA GLY A 204 3.14 -8.24 6.11
C GLY A 204 1.88 -8.17 5.25
N PRO A 205 1.52 -9.30 4.62
CA PRO A 205 0.33 -9.42 3.79
C PRO A 205 -0.95 -9.11 4.53
N GLN A 206 -1.86 -8.41 3.84
CA GLN A 206 -3.21 -8.06 4.31
C GLN A 206 -3.25 -7.23 5.60
N ALA A 207 -2.12 -6.68 6.04
CA ALA A 207 -2.05 -5.57 6.97
C ALA A 207 -2.11 -4.23 6.20
N PRO A 208 -2.22 -3.07 6.88
CA PRO A 208 -2.24 -1.77 6.22
C PRO A 208 -1.00 -1.53 5.37
N THR A 209 0.18 -1.92 5.85
CA THR A 209 1.44 -2.05 5.12
C THR A 209 1.70 -0.93 4.11
N ALA A 210 1.36 -1.13 2.83
CA ALA A 210 1.60 -0.16 1.77
C ALA A 210 0.73 1.12 1.86
N PHE A 211 -0.40 1.02 2.54
CA PHE A 211 -1.39 2.09 2.73
C PHE A 211 -1.15 2.88 4.03
N SER A 212 -0.03 2.64 4.71
CA SER A 212 0.32 3.33 5.94
C SER A 212 1.78 3.78 5.97
N ASN A 213 2.09 4.66 6.91
CA ASN A 213 3.45 4.98 7.30
C ASN A 213 4.09 3.74 7.96
N GLY A 214 5.15 3.20 7.35
CA GLY A 214 5.79 1.95 7.76
C GLY A 214 6.18 1.88 9.25
N PRO A 215 6.86 2.89 9.81
CA PRO A 215 7.18 2.93 11.24
C PRO A 215 5.95 2.88 12.14
N SER A 216 4.89 3.65 11.84
CA SER A 216 3.66 3.65 12.64
C SER A 216 2.99 2.28 12.60
N CYS A 217 2.88 1.69 11.41
CA CYS A 217 2.28 0.37 11.22
C CYS A 217 3.04 -0.72 11.99
N THR A 218 4.36 -0.75 11.83
CA THR A 218 5.21 -1.73 12.50
C THR A 218 5.19 -1.55 14.02
N GLN A 219 5.19 -0.31 14.51
CA GLN A 219 5.09 -0.01 15.94
C GLN A 219 3.81 -0.60 16.53
N PHE A 220 2.64 -0.32 15.94
CA PHE A 220 1.36 -0.76 16.51
C PHE A 220 1.21 -2.28 16.46
N GLN A 221 1.74 -2.94 15.42
CA GLN A 221 1.79 -4.40 15.37
C GLN A 221 2.76 -4.98 16.41
N ALA A 222 3.92 -4.35 16.63
CA ALA A 222 4.87 -4.78 17.65
C ALA A 222 4.30 -4.64 19.06
N GLU A 223 3.61 -3.54 19.36
CA GLU A 223 2.90 -3.33 20.64
C GLU A 223 1.81 -4.38 20.86
N PHE A 224 1.06 -4.74 19.81
CA PHE A 224 0.10 -5.83 19.87
C PHE A 224 0.77 -7.17 20.18
N VAL A 225 1.86 -7.53 19.47
CA VAL A 225 2.58 -8.78 19.69
C VAL A 225 3.16 -8.84 21.10
N GLU A 226 3.74 -7.75 21.59
CA GLU A 226 4.24 -7.64 22.96
C GLU A 226 3.12 -7.94 23.98
N GLU A 227 1.96 -7.30 23.84
CA GLU A 227 0.83 -7.49 24.73
C GLU A 227 0.27 -8.93 24.65
N ALA A 228 0.13 -9.48 23.44
CA ALA A 228 -0.31 -10.85 23.22
C ALA A 228 0.63 -11.85 23.92
N MET A 229 1.94 -11.69 23.73
CA MET A 229 2.94 -12.57 24.36
C MET A 229 2.93 -12.44 25.88
N ARG A 230 2.79 -11.22 26.42
CA ARG A 230 2.69 -10.99 27.87
C ARG A 230 1.48 -11.72 28.46
N ARG A 231 0.32 -11.67 27.80
CA ARG A 231 -0.90 -12.37 28.25
C ARG A 231 -0.78 -13.88 28.13
N VAL A 232 -0.32 -14.39 26.99
CA VAL A 232 -0.11 -15.83 26.74
C VAL A 232 0.83 -16.45 27.77
N VAL A 233 1.94 -15.79 28.09
CA VAL A 233 2.88 -16.24 29.13
C VAL A 233 2.24 -16.22 30.50
N LYS A 234 1.54 -15.14 30.87
CA LYS A 234 0.84 -15.01 32.16
C LYS A 234 -0.20 -16.11 32.36
N ASP A 235 -0.91 -16.49 31.29
CA ASP A 235 -2.00 -17.46 31.34
C ASP A 235 -1.52 -18.91 31.18
N GLY A 236 -0.21 -19.13 31.01
CA GLY A 236 0.40 -20.44 30.82
C GLY A 236 0.03 -21.10 29.48
N ILE A 237 -0.29 -20.29 28.48
CA ILE A 237 -0.60 -20.74 27.12
C ILE A 237 0.73 -20.99 26.40
N THR A 238 0.85 -22.15 25.77
CA THR A 238 2.06 -22.59 25.04
C THR A 238 1.86 -22.67 23.54
N ARG A 239 0.61 -22.69 23.09
CA ARG A 239 0.24 -22.61 21.68
C ARG A 239 -0.76 -21.47 21.53
N PHE A 240 -0.41 -20.48 20.72
CA PHE A 240 -1.24 -19.36 20.36
C PHE A 240 -1.24 -19.23 18.84
N GLU A 241 -2.36 -19.53 18.21
CA GLU A 241 -2.46 -19.73 16.75
C GLU A 241 -3.76 -19.15 16.22
N ALA A 242 -3.74 -18.50 15.06
CA ALA A 242 -4.97 -18.02 14.44
C ALA A 242 -5.91 -19.19 14.08
N THR A 243 -7.23 -18.99 14.24
CA THR A 243 -8.21 -19.96 13.73
C THR A 243 -8.47 -19.78 12.24
N ASP A 244 -8.93 -20.85 11.59
CA ASP A 244 -9.33 -20.80 10.17
C ASP A 244 -10.52 -19.85 9.96
N GLU A 245 -11.42 -19.71 10.93
CA GLU A 245 -12.54 -18.77 10.88
C GLU A 245 -12.06 -17.32 10.89
N ALA A 246 -11.06 -16.99 11.72
CA ALA A 246 -10.50 -15.64 11.79
C ALA A 246 -9.78 -15.24 10.49
N GLU A 247 -9.06 -16.17 9.87
CA GLU A 247 -8.47 -15.96 8.54
C GLU A 247 -9.55 -15.75 7.47
N ASN A 248 -10.58 -16.59 7.43
CA ASN A 248 -11.64 -16.47 6.43
C ASN A 248 -12.46 -15.17 6.59
N ASP A 249 -12.76 -14.77 7.83
CA ASP A 249 -13.41 -13.48 8.11
C ASP A 249 -12.53 -12.30 7.64
N TRP A 250 -11.23 -12.35 7.94
CA TRP A 250 -10.31 -11.30 7.52
C TRP A 250 -10.24 -11.17 6.00
N VAL A 251 -10.12 -12.29 5.28
CA VAL A 251 -10.14 -12.30 3.81
C VAL A 251 -11.45 -11.72 3.27
N LYS A 252 -12.59 -12.05 3.88
CA LYS A 252 -13.88 -11.46 3.48
C LYS A 252 -13.85 -9.93 3.65
N ARG A 253 -13.47 -9.43 4.81
CA ARG A 253 -13.39 -7.98 5.12
C ARG A 253 -12.39 -7.25 4.22
N MET A 254 -11.27 -7.89 3.88
CA MET A 254 -10.28 -7.37 2.93
C MET A 254 -10.92 -7.07 1.57
N ASN A 255 -11.70 -8.01 1.03
CA ASN A 255 -12.39 -7.84 -0.25
C ASN A 255 -13.49 -6.76 -0.15
N GLU A 256 -14.32 -6.79 0.91
CA GLU A 256 -15.36 -5.78 1.13
C GLU A 256 -14.81 -4.35 1.17
N LYS A 257 -13.69 -4.13 1.87
CA LYS A 257 -13.04 -2.82 1.93
C LYS A 257 -12.37 -2.44 0.62
N TRP A 258 -11.80 -3.41 -0.09
CA TRP A 258 -11.14 -3.17 -1.38
C TRP A 258 -12.15 -2.76 -2.47
N ASP A 259 -13.27 -3.46 -2.55
CA ASP A 259 -14.25 -3.33 -3.64
C ASP A 259 -15.02 -2.01 -3.62
N ILE A 260 -15.13 -1.34 -2.46
CA ILE A 260 -15.74 -0.01 -2.36
C ILE A 260 -14.80 1.12 -2.81
N THR A 261 -13.51 0.83 -3.00
CA THR A 261 -12.52 1.83 -3.43
C THR A 261 -12.38 1.88 -4.95
N LEU A 262 -11.55 2.81 -5.43
CA LEU A 262 -11.08 2.85 -6.81
C LEU A 262 -9.85 1.97 -7.07
N PHE A 263 -9.24 1.36 -6.05
CA PHE A 263 -8.05 0.51 -6.22
C PHE A 263 -8.24 -0.66 -7.22
N PRO A 264 -9.40 -1.36 -7.29
CA PRO A 264 -9.62 -2.41 -8.29
C PRO A 264 -9.44 -1.96 -9.75
N LYS A 265 -9.56 -0.65 -10.03
CA LYS A 265 -9.45 -0.09 -11.38
C LYS A 265 -7.99 0.05 -11.87
N ALA A 266 -7.00 -0.22 -11.02
CA ALA A 266 -5.58 -0.05 -11.34
C ALA A 266 -4.84 -1.40 -11.37
N LYS A 267 -4.02 -1.60 -12.41
CA LYS A 267 -3.00 -2.66 -12.42
C LYS A 267 -1.81 -2.22 -11.55
N SER A 268 -1.89 -2.48 -10.25
CA SER A 268 -0.92 -2.05 -9.24
C SER A 268 -0.27 -3.24 -8.53
N TRP A 269 0.91 -3.02 -7.95
CA TRP A 269 1.52 -4.01 -7.05
C TRP A 269 0.72 -4.20 -5.76
N TYR A 270 -0.17 -3.25 -5.41
CA TYR A 270 -1.11 -3.40 -4.29
C TYR A 270 -2.03 -4.61 -4.42
N SER A 271 -2.24 -5.10 -5.64
CA SER A 271 -3.05 -6.28 -5.94
C SER A 271 -2.27 -7.41 -6.62
N GLY A 272 -0.93 -7.32 -6.67
CA GLY A 272 -0.09 -8.30 -7.36
C GLY A 272 -0.14 -8.25 -8.89
N ALA A 273 -0.87 -7.29 -9.48
CA ALA A 273 -1.09 -7.21 -10.93
C ALA A 273 0.17 -6.85 -11.76
N ASN A 274 1.29 -6.54 -11.09
CA ASN A 274 2.58 -6.27 -11.74
C ASN A 274 3.39 -7.55 -12.01
N ILE A 275 3.01 -8.70 -11.46
CA ILE A 275 3.72 -9.96 -11.63
C ILE A 275 2.94 -10.87 -12.59
N PRO A 276 3.49 -11.20 -13.78
CA PRO A 276 2.85 -12.13 -14.70
C PRO A 276 2.53 -13.48 -14.05
N GLY A 277 1.31 -13.98 -14.25
CA GLY A 277 0.86 -15.26 -13.69
C GLY A 277 0.44 -15.22 -12.22
N LYS A 278 0.70 -14.12 -11.49
CA LYS A 278 0.23 -13.97 -10.11
C LYS A 278 -1.27 -13.66 -10.08
N ARG A 279 -1.97 -14.22 -9.10
CA ARG A 279 -3.37 -13.92 -8.84
C ARG A 279 -3.52 -12.43 -8.48
N VAL A 280 -4.51 -11.78 -9.09
CA VAL A 280 -4.87 -10.39 -8.77
C VAL A 280 -5.88 -10.38 -7.63
N GLU A 281 -5.47 -9.90 -6.47
CA GLU A 281 -6.29 -9.86 -5.25
C GLU A 281 -5.72 -8.82 -4.26
N PRO A 282 -6.51 -8.29 -3.32
CA PRO A 282 -6.02 -7.26 -2.40
C PRO A 282 -4.91 -7.78 -1.48
N LEU A 283 -3.72 -7.15 -1.57
CA LEU A 283 -2.57 -7.53 -0.74
C LEU A 283 -2.42 -6.67 0.52
N ASN A 284 -3.16 -5.55 0.64
CA ASN A 284 -3.06 -4.59 1.74
C ASN A 284 -4.46 -4.20 2.26
N TRP A 285 -4.58 -4.00 3.57
CA TRP A 285 -5.82 -3.60 4.21
C TRP A 285 -6.19 -2.14 3.91
N ALA A 286 -7.29 -1.94 3.17
CA ALA A 286 -7.76 -0.61 2.75
C ALA A 286 -8.65 0.10 3.78
N GLY A 287 -8.94 -0.51 4.93
CA GLY A 287 -9.82 0.07 5.97
C GLY A 287 -9.13 1.05 6.93
N GLY A 288 -7.86 1.37 6.71
CA GLY A 288 -7.10 2.30 7.55
C GLY A 288 -6.54 1.68 8.84
N MET A 289 -5.62 2.40 9.47
CA MET A 289 -4.87 1.98 10.67
C MET A 289 -5.75 1.88 11.91
N VAL A 290 -6.71 2.78 12.10
CA VAL A 290 -7.56 2.82 13.31
C VAL A 290 -8.42 1.55 13.41
N GLU A 291 -9.18 1.22 12.37
CA GLU A 291 -9.99 -0.01 12.34
C GLU A 291 -9.11 -1.27 12.46
N TYR A 292 -7.92 -1.23 11.85
CA TYR A 292 -6.96 -2.34 11.93
C TYR A 292 -6.48 -2.59 13.36
N THR A 293 -6.01 -1.56 14.07
CA THR A 293 -5.51 -1.71 15.44
C THR A 293 -6.63 -2.07 16.41
N GLU A 294 -7.85 -1.58 16.19
CA GLU A 294 -9.02 -2.02 16.96
C GLU A 294 -9.32 -3.51 16.74
N SER A 295 -9.22 -4.00 15.50
CA SER A 295 -9.46 -5.41 15.17
C SER A 295 -8.46 -6.31 15.89
N LEU A 296 -7.17 -5.91 15.89
CA LEU A 296 -6.14 -6.60 16.65
C LEU A 296 -6.46 -6.61 18.15
N ALA A 297 -6.73 -5.44 18.75
CA ALA A 297 -7.02 -5.33 20.18
C ALA A 297 -8.20 -6.21 20.62
N LYS A 298 -9.30 -6.17 19.85
CA LYS A 298 -10.50 -7.00 20.09
C LYS A 298 -10.21 -8.51 20.04
N SER A 299 -9.21 -8.95 19.28
CA SER A 299 -8.84 -10.37 19.20
C SER A 299 -8.22 -10.93 20.49
N LEU A 300 -7.69 -10.07 21.38
CA LEU A 300 -7.19 -10.47 22.71
C LEU A 300 -8.26 -10.39 23.80
N GLU A 301 -9.46 -9.93 23.47
CA GLU A 301 -10.61 -9.92 24.36
C GLU A 301 -11.35 -11.27 24.30
N ASN A 302 -12.40 -11.43 25.11
CA ASN A 302 -13.28 -12.60 25.10
C ASN A 302 -12.55 -13.96 25.08
N ASN A 303 -11.50 -14.08 25.89
CA ASN A 303 -10.64 -15.28 25.95
C ASN A 303 -9.95 -15.60 24.62
N TYR A 304 -9.26 -14.61 24.04
CA TYR A 304 -8.48 -14.73 22.81
C TYR A 304 -9.33 -15.09 21.59
N GLN A 305 -10.41 -14.34 21.37
CA GLN A 305 -11.28 -14.55 20.21
C GLN A 305 -10.50 -14.51 18.88
N GLY A 306 -10.70 -15.55 18.06
CA GLY A 306 -9.97 -15.70 16.79
C GLY A 306 -8.62 -16.40 16.93
N TRP A 307 -8.29 -16.88 18.13
CA TRP A 307 -7.08 -17.65 18.40
C TRP A 307 -7.40 -19.02 19.04
N HIS A 308 -6.77 -20.07 18.53
CA HIS A 308 -6.62 -21.33 19.24
C HIS A 308 -5.55 -21.19 20.31
N THR A 309 -5.91 -21.52 21.55
CA THR A 309 -5.00 -21.51 22.70
C THR A 309 -4.89 -22.91 23.30
N ALA A 310 -3.67 -23.34 23.64
CA ALA A 310 -3.44 -24.60 24.35
C ALA A 310 -2.34 -24.47 25.41
N LYS A 311 -2.48 -25.21 26.51
CA LYS A 311 -1.51 -25.28 27.61
C LYS A 311 -0.78 -26.63 27.59
N VAL A 312 0.38 -26.73 28.25
CA VAL A 312 1.08 -28.03 28.40
C VAL A 312 0.21 -28.98 29.22
N GLY A 313 -0.08 -30.17 28.66
CA GLY A 313 -0.78 -31.25 29.36
C GLY A 313 -2.32 -31.19 29.34
N ALA A 314 -2.89 -30.33 28.49
CA ALA A 314 -4.32 -30.28 28.18
C ALA A 314 -4.62 -30.93 26.82
#